data_AF-A0A660PI01-F1
#
_entry.id   AF-A0A660PI01-F1
#
_cell.length_a   1.000
_cell.length_b   1.000
_cell.length_c   1.000
_cell.angle_alpha   90.00
_cell.angle_beta   90.00
_cell.angle_gamma   90.00
#
_symmetry.space_group_name_H-M   'P 1'
#
loop_
_entity.id
_entity.type
_entity.pdbx_description
1 polymer ?
#
loop_
_entity_poly.entity_id
_entity_poly.type
_entity_poly.pdbx_seq_one_letter_code
_entity_poly.pdbx_strand_id
1 'polypeptide(L)'
;MAKMTKEERAARKLKRDTAAEAKRIKGCLAADRRRVSEKNIPTPCIVYDIGERVTYGAWDWTSILQVCEGGLYYKLVSVTRNTGRNISDSSKLQIHYLPWYNITPYQEDPGDISILKRHDDIHFNFQQRDIISLLNIYFDRYGVDLEPEYQRGNVWTPEQKESLIDSIFKNVDIGKIAIIKRPWGPDGNVPLTPKLYEMLDGKQRLTALIEFFTGRFSYKGKYYNDLHPSDKNHFKYYSLSYAETNNLTKEQKYRYFLKLNTTGTPVDPAHMERVAGMLQEEIEK
;
A
#
# COMPACT_ATOMS: atom_id res chain seq x y z
N MET A 1 -28.49 -51.71 38.17
CA MET A 1 -28.09 -50.33 37.78
C MET A 1 -29.13 -49.78 36.83
N ALA A 2 -29.86 -48.72 37.21
CA ALA A 2 -30.87 -48.11 36.34
C ALA A 2 -30.20 -47.54 35.08
N LYS A 3 -30.77 -47.82 33.89
CA LYS A 3 -30.25 -47.30 32.61
C LYS A 3 -30.56 -45.80 32.52
N MET A 4 -29.52 -44.98 32.35
CA MET A 4 -29.65 -43.52 32.18
C MET A 4 -30.65 -43.17 31.07
N THR A 5 -31.50 -42.18 31.34
CA THR A 5 -32.51 -41.65 30.43
C THR A 5 -31.88 -40.87 29.27
N LYS A 6 -32.66 -40.61 28.21
CA LYS A 6 -32.20 -39.83 27.03
C LYS A 6 -31.79 -38.40 27.41
N GLU A 7 -32.48 -37.79 28.37
CA GLU A 7 -32.20 -36.45 28.90
C GLU A 7 -30.91 -36.43 29.72
N GLU A 8 -30.68 -37.43 30.57
CA GLU A 8 -29.43 -37.55 31.35
C GLU A 8 -28.20 -37.73 30.44
N ARG A 9 -28.35 -38.48 29.32
CA ARG A 9 -27.30 -38.62 28.31
C ARG A 9 -27.01 -37.30 27.58
N ALA A 10 -28.06 -36.53 27.24
CA ALA A 10 -27.92 -35.24 26.58
C ALA A 10 -27.25 -34.20 27.50
N ALA A 11 -27.66 -34.12 28.78
CA ALA A 11 -27.05 -33.23 29.77
C ALA A 11 -25.57 -33.58 30.02
N ARG A 12 -25.23 -34.87 30.09
CA ARG A 12 -23.84 -35.33 30.24
C ARG A 12 -22.98 -34.99 29.02
N LYS A 13 -23.54 -35.11 27.80
CA LYS A 13 -22.86 -34.72 26.56
C LYS A 13 -22.62 -33.21 26.52
N LEU A 14 -23.64 -32.40 26.80
CA LEU A 14 -23.52 -30.94 26.87
C LEU A 14 -22.42 -30.52 27.86
N LYS A 15 -22.42 -31.07 29.08
CA LYS A 15 -21.39 -30.77 30.10
C LYS A 15 -19.99 -31.12 29.62
N ARG A 16 -19.81 -32.25 28.92
CA ARG A 16 -18.51 -32.67 28.37
C ARG A 16 -18.04 -31.71 27.28
N ASP A 17 -18.94 -31.36 26.36
CA ASP A 17 -18.62 -30.49 25.22
C ASP A 17 -18.32 -29.07 25.70
N THR A 18 -19.06 -28.53 26.67
CA THR A 18 -18.76 -27.25 27.34
C THR A 18 -17.40 -27.27 28.05
N ALA A 19 -17.07 -28.36 28.75
CA ALA A 19 -15.78 -28.49 29.42
C ALA A 19 -14.60 -28.58 28.43
N ALA A 20 -14.78 -29.29 27.32
CA ALA A 20 -13.79 -29.38 26.25
C ALA A 20 -13.55 -28.00 25.60
N GLU A 21 -14.62 -27.25 25.35
CA GLU A 21 -14.54 -25.91 24.79
C GLU A 21 -13.88 -24.91 25.75
N ALA A 22 -14.22 -24.95 27.05
CA ALA A 22 -13.57 -24.13 28.07
C ALA A 22 -12.06 -24.43 28.16
N LYS A 23 -11.65 -25.70 28.06
CA LYS A 23 -10.25 -26.10 28.02
C LYS A 23 -9.53 -25.57 26.77
N ARG A 24 -10.18 -25.65 25.60
CA ARG A 24 -9.66 -25.11 24.33
C ARG A 24 -9.44 -23.61 24.43
N ILE A 25 -10.43 -22.85 24.90
CA ILE A 25 -10.36 -21.40 25.08
C ILE A 25 -9.22 -21.04 26.05
N LYS A 26 -9.13 -21.72 27.19
CA LYS A 26 -8.05 -21.49 28.16
C LYS A 26 -6.66 -21.72 27.55
N GLY A 27 -6.50 -22.75 26.73
CA GLY A 27 -5.26 -23.03 26.00
C GLY A 27 -4.91 -21.93 25.00
N CYS A 28 -5.89 -21.48 24.19
CA CYS A 28 -5.72 -20.38 23.25
C CYS A 28 -5.30 -19.08 23.97
N LEU A 29 -5.95 -18.74 25.10
CA LEU A 29 -5.63 -17.55 25.89
C LEU A 29 -4.24 -17.59 26.52
N ALA A 30 -3.80 -18.77 26.98
CA ALA A 30 -2.44 -18.93 27.50
C ALA A 30 -1.38 -18.74 26.39
N ALA A 31 -1.63 -19.28 25.19
CA ALA A 31 -0.77 -19.09 24.04
C ALA A 31 -0.76 -17.61 23.58
N ASP A 32 -1.91 -16.94 23.66
CA ASP A 32 -2.03 -15.52 23.31
C ASP A 32 -1.23 -14.63 24.26
N ARG A 33 -1.40 -14.83 25.57
CA ARG A 33 -0.62 -14.14 26.59
C ARG A 33 0.88 -14.31 26.36
N ARG A 34 1.33 -15.54 26.15
CA ARG A 34 2.75 -15.86 25.90
C ARG A 34 3.31 -15.13 24.68
N ARG A 35 2.56 -15.13 23.57
CA ARG A 35 2.95 -14.44 22.33
C ARG A 35 3.06 -12.92 22.50
N VAL A 36 2.34 -12.33 23.46
CA VAL A 36 2.43 -10.89 23.74
C VAL A 36 3.55 -10.59 24.72
N SER A 37 3.68 -11.37 25.80
CA SER A 37 4.71 -11.14 26.83
C SER A 37 6.15 -11.35 26.32
N GLU A 38 6.33 -12.16 25.26
CA GLU A 38 7.64 -12.38 24.64
C GLU A 38 8.03 -11.30 23.61
N LYS A 39 7.16 -10.29 23.36
CA LYS A 39 7.46 -9.20 22.43
C LYS A 39 8.26 -8.09 23.11
N ASN A 40 9.10 -7.43 22.32
CA ASN A 40 9.68 -6.15 22.72
C ASN A 40 8.61 -5.04 22.57
N ILE A 41 7.84 -4.82 23.64
CA ILE A 41 6.78 -3.81 23.67
C ILE A 41 7.41 -2.47 24.09
N PRO A 42 7.25 -1.38 23.30
CA PRO A 42 7.78 -0.07 23.65
C PRO A 42 7.11 0.48 24.92
N THR A 43 7.76 1.43 25.58
CA THR A 43 7.18 2.13 26.74
C THR A 43 5.83 2.74 26.37
N PRO A 44 4.76 2.54 27.16
CA PRO A 44 3.44 3.07 26.86
C PRO A 44 3.40 4.60 26.90
N CYS A 45 2.80 5.22 25.88
CA CYS A 45 2.44 6.64 25.93
C CYS A 45 1.03 6.89 26.48
N ILE A 46 0.22 5.83 26.56
CA ILE A 46 -1.14 5.82 27.13
C ILE A 46 -1.26 4.56 27.98
N VAL A 47 -1.88 4.70 29.15
CA VAL A 47 -2.22 3.60 30.05
C VAL A 47 -3.72 3.56 30.26
N TYR A 48 -4.26 2.35 30.47
CA TYR A 48 -5.69 2.13 30.65
C TYR A 48 -5.96 1.42 31.97
N ASP A 49 -7.08 1.75 32.59
CA ASP A 49 -7.51 1.15 33.85
C ASP A 49 -8.43 -0.06 33.63
N ILE A 50 -8.51 -0.92 34.65
CA ILE A 50 -9.42 -2.07 34.63
C ILE A 50 -10.87 -1.57 34.54
N GLY A 51 -11.64 -2.14 33.62
CA GLY A 51 -13.02 -1.73 33.34
C GLY A 51 -13.15 -0.61 32.32
N GLU A 52 -12.05 0.08 31.97
CA GLU A 52 -12.08 1.15 30.98
C GLU A 52 -12.52 0.62 29.61
N ARG A 53 -13.37 1.40 28.93
CA ARG A 53 -13.82 1.10 27.57
C ARG A 53 -12.77 1.62 26.58
N VAL A 54 -12.41 0.76 25.63
CA VAL A 54 -11.39 1.04 24.63
C VAL A 54 -11.85 0.60 23.25
N THR A 55 -11.18 1.09 22.21
CA THR A 55 -11.38 0.69 20.82
C THR A 55 -10.30 -0.30 20.40
N TYR A 56 -10.72 -1.45 19.87
CA TYR A 56 -9.85 -2.46 19.28
C TYR A 56 -10.50 -3.03 18.02
N GLY A 57 -9.83 -2.90 16.87
CA GLY A 57 -10.32 -3.42 15.60
C GLY A 57 -11.74 -2.94 15.26
N ALA A 58 -12.56 -3.85 14.70
CA ALA A 58 -13.95 -3.61 14.34
C ALA A 58 -14.93 -4.23 15.36
N TRP A 59 -14.56 -4.32 16.64
CA TRP A 59 -15.43 -4.81 17.71
C TRP A 59 -16.36 -3.71 18.22
N ASP A 60 -17.66 -3.98 18.35
CA ASP A 60 -18.66 -2.99 18.79
C ASP A 60 -18.38 -2.47 20.22
N TRP A 61 -17.86 -3.34 21.08
CA TRP A 61 -17.55 -3.00 22.46
C TRP A 61 -16.32 -3.76 22.94
N THR A 62 -15.36 -3.07 23.56
CA THR A 62 -14.19 -3.68 24.19
C THR A 62 -13.89 -3.00 25.53
N SER A 63 -13.50 -3.79 26.54
CA SER A 63 -13.12 -3.29 27.86
C SER A 63 -11.92 -4.04 28.45
N ILE A 64 -11.12 -3.33 29.25
CA ILE A 64 -9.95 -3.87 29.93
C ILE A 64 -10.39 -4.79 31.10
N LEU A 65 -9.95 -6.04 31.06
CA LEU A 65 -10.13 -7.00 32.15
C LEU A 65 -8.94 -7.05 33.11
N GLN A 66 -7.72 -6.79 32.61
CA GLN A 66 -6.50 -6.88 33.40
C GLN A 66 -5.39 -6.04 32.79
N VAL A 67 -4.69 -5.26 33.62
CA VAL A 67 -3.42 -4.59 33.28
C VAL A 67 -2.26 -5.54 33.55
N CYS A 68 -1.37 -5.74 32.57
CA CYS A 68 -0.21 -6.62 32.70
C CYS A 68 1.09 -5.82 32.53
N GLU A 69 2.10 -6.18 33.32
CA GLU A 69 3.46 -5.63 33.23
C GLU A 69 3.50 -4.09 33.13
N GLY A 70 2.83 -3.43 34.09
CA GLY A 70 2.82 -1.96 34.16
C GLY A 70 2.11 -1.25 33.00
N GLY A 71 1.26 -1.96 32.25
CA GLY A 71 0.52 -1.40 31.12
C GLY A 71 1.16 -1.65 29.76
N LEU A 72 2.18 -2.50 29.67
CA LEU A 72 2.73 -2.94 28.38
C LEU A 72 1.69 -3.69 27.55
N TYR A 73 0.88 -4.52 28.20
CA TYR A 73 -0.22 -5.21 27.55
C TYR A 73 -1.39 -5.44 28.49
N TYR A 74 -2.54 -5.78 27.89
CA TYR A 74 -3.81 -5.88 28.59
C TYR A 74 -4.50 -7.18 28.22
N LYS A 75 -5.23 -7.74 29.18
CA LYS A 75 -6.29 -8.70 28.91
C LYS A 75 -7.57 -7.90 28.70
N LEU A 76 -8.30 -8.18 27.64
CA LEU A 76 -9.54 -7.47 27.29
C LEU A 76 -10.63 -8.44 26.88
N VAL A 77 -11.87 -7.99 27.02
CA VAL A 77 -13.06 -8.65 26.47
C VAL A 77 -13.63 -7.77 25.36
N SER A 78 -13.94 -8.39 24.23
CA SER A 78 -14.54 -7.74 23.07
C SER A 78 -15.85 -8.44 22.69
N VAL A 79 -16.85 -7.66 22.31
CA VAL A 79 -18.18 -8.12 21.94
C VAL A 79 -18.58 -7.45 20.62
N THR A 80 -19.15 -8.24 19.70
CA THR A 80 -19.81 -7.72 18.52
C THR A 80 -21.12 -8.46 18.25
N ARG A 81 -22.11 -7.77 17.70
CA ARG A 81 -23.37 -8.34 17.24
C ARG A 81 -23.16 -8.97 15.87
N ASN A 82 -23.55 -10.22 15.69
CA ASN A 82 -23.54 -10.86 14.37
C ASN A 82 -24.73 -10.34 13.55
N THR A 83 -24.51 -9.32 12.72
CA THR A 83 -25.54 -8.85 11.77
C THR A 83 -25.32 -9.48 10.40
N GLY A 84 -26.00 -10.59 10.12
CA GLY A 84 -26.02 -11.23 8.81
C GLY A 84 -27.45 -11.59 8.40
N ARG A 85 -27.80 -11.44 7.11
CA ARG A 85 -29.17 -11.63 6.58
C ARG A 85 -29.83 -12.99 6.89
N ASN A 86 -29.07 -14.00 7.35
CA ASN A 86 -29.54 -15.35 7.69
C ASN A 86 -29.00 -15.88 9.04
N ILE A 87 -28.52 -15.01 9.93
CA ILE A 87 -27.98 -15.40 11.25
C ILE A 87 -28.98 -14.97 12.32
N SER A 88 -29.42 -15.91 13.16
CA SER A 88 -30.21 -15.60 14.36
C SER A 88 -29.46 -14.60 15.23
N ASP A 89 -30.15 -13.59 15.77
CA ASP A 89 -29.59 -12.56 16.65
C ASP A 89 -28.66 -13.19 17.70
N SER A 90 -27.34 -13.06 17.48
CA SER A 90 -26.32 -13.67 18.32
C SER A 90 -25.16 -12.72 18.47
N SER A 91 -24.57 -12.68 19.67
CA SER A 91 -23.37 -11.88 19.95
C SER A 91 -22.15 -12.80 20.01
N LYS A 92 -21.05 -12.36 19.41
CA LYS A 92 -19.74 -13.00 19.56
C LYS A 92 -18.99 -12.29 20.67
N LEU A 93 -18.57 -13.04 21.69
CA LEU A 93 -17.69 -12.57 22.75
C LEU A 93 -16.31 -13.23 22.59
N GLN A 94 -15.25 -12.46 22.73
CA GLN A 94 -13.88 -12.96 22.68
C GLN A 94 -12.99 -12.27 23.73
N ILE A 95 -12.08 -13.03 24.32
CA ILE A 95 -11.05 -12.50 25.23
C ILE A 95 -9.72 -12.48 24.46
N HIS A 96 -8.95 -11.41 24.63
CA HIS A 96 -7.67 -11.20 23.95
C HIS A 96 -6.59 -10.78 24.95
N TYR A 97 -5.32 -11.08 24.65
CA TYR A 97 -4.19 -10.34 25.19
C TYR A 97 -3.60 -9.47 24.08
N LEU A 98 -3.46 -8.17 24.32
CA LEU A 98 -2.92 -7.24 23.32
C LEU A 98 -1.95 -6.24 23.94
N PRO A 99 -0.87 -5.87 23.23
CA PRO A 99 0.00 -4.77 23.63
C PRO A 99 -0.76 -3.43 23.57
N TRP A 100 -0.31 -2.46 24.37
CA TRP A 100 -0.96 -1.16 24.50
C TRP A 100 -1.17 -0.44 23.16
N TYR A 101 -0.23 -0.55 22.21
CA TYR A 101 -0.27 0.14 20.92
C TYR A 101 -1.29 -0.43 19.92
N ASN A 102 -1.93 -1.57 20.25
CA ASN A 102 -3.03 -2.14 19.47
C ASN A 102 -4.41 -1.68 19.96
N ILE A 103 -4.45 -0.88 21.02
CA ILE A 103 -5.65 -0.41 21.70
C ILE A 103 -5.65 1.11 21.64
N THR A 104 -6.80 1.71 21.34
CA THR A 104 -6.97 3.16 21.29
C THR A 104 -8.05 3.60 22.27
N PRO A 105 -8.01 4.85 22.77
CA PRO A 105 -9.08 5.39 23.60
C PRO A 105 -10.43 5.27 22.89
N TYR A 106 -11.48 4.97 23.65
CA TYR A 106 -12.83 4.90 23.09
C TYR A 106 -13.33 6.30 22.70
N GLN A 107 -14.03 6.38 21.56
CA GLN A 107 -14.65 7.59 21.04
C GLN A 107 -16.13 7.29 20.75
N GLU A 108 -17.05 8.06 21.34
CA GLU A 108 -18.50 7.84 21.20
C GLU A 108 -19.01 8.15 19.79
N ASP A 109 -18.50 9.23 19.20
CA ASP A 109 -18.77 9.64 17.82
C ASP A 109 -17.51 10.34 17.28
N PRO A 110 -16.69 9.69 16.44
CA PRO A 110 -15.52 10.34 15.86
C PRO A 110 -15.88 11.47 14.88
N GLY A 111 -17.18 11.66 14.57
CA GLY A 111 -17.68 12.63 13.61
C GLY A 111 -17.36 12.28 12.16
N ASP A 112 -17.88 13.08 11.24
CA ASP A 112 -17.60 12.92 9.81
C ASP A 112 -16.23 13.52 9.43
N ILE A 113 -15.38 12.66 8.87
CA ILE A 113 -14.14 12.96 8.12
C ILE A 113 -12.92 13.30 9.00
N SER A 114 -11.95 12.38 9.01
CA SER A 114 -10.57 12.67 9.45
C SER A 114 -10.03 13.88 8.70
N ILE A 115 -9.68 14.95 9.44
CA ILE A 115 -9.02 16.16 8.91
C ILE A 115 -7.80 15.77 8.06
N LEU A 116 -7.09 14.70 8.46
CA LEU A 116 -5.91 14.19 7.76
C LEU A 116 -6.24 13.47 6.44
N LYS A 117 -7.43 12.87 6.31
CA LYS A 117 -7.85 12.16 5.09
C LYS A 117 -8.49 13.05 4.02
N ARG A 118 -8.66 14.35 4.27
CA ARG A 118 -9.29 15.29 3.32
C ARG A 118 -8.52 15.46 1.99
N HIS A 119 -7.33 14.88 1.86
CA HIS A 119 -6.48 14.95 0.67
C HIS A 119 -6.04 13.57 0.13
N ASP A 120 -6.71 12.49 0.51
CA ASP A 120 -6.40 11.12 0.05
C ASP A 120 -7.13 10.78 -1.27
N ASP A 121 -7.04 11.67 -2.26
CA ASP A 121 -7.78 11.58 -3.52
C ASP A 121 -6.93 10.99 -4.68
N ILE A 122 -5.65 10.76 -4.43
CA ILE A 122 -4.71 10.13 -5.38
C ILE A 122 -4.11 8.90 -4.71
N HIS A 123 -4.45 7.72 -5.23
CA HIS A 123 -3.89 6.46 -4.76
C HIS A 123 -2.97 5.84 -5.80
N PHE A 124 -1.79 5.40 -5.37
CA PHE A 124 -0.85 4.63 -6.19
C PHE A 124 -0.75 3.19 -5.71
N ASN A 125 -0.82 2.27 -6.66
CA ASN A 125 -0.40 0.89 -6.46
C ASN A 125 1.10 0.78 -6.71
N PHE A 126 1.87 0.51 -5.66
CA PHE A 126 3.32 0.33 -5.73
C PHE A 126 3.67 -1.14 -5.90
N GLN A 127 4.48 -1.43 -6.91
CA GLN A 127 4.92 -2.77 -7.27
C GLN A 127 6.39 -2.75 -7.70
N GLN A 128 7.04 -3.91 -7.66
CA GLN A 128 8.31 -4.09 -8.34
C GLN A 128 8.04 -4.60 -9.76
N ARG A 129 8.73 -4.03 -10.74
CA ARG A 129 8.71 -4.52 -12.13
C ARG A 129 10.13 -4.58 -12.67
N ASP A 130 10.37 -5.46 -13.63
CA ASP A 130 11.64 -5.49 -14.33
C ASP A 130 11.65 -4.52 -15.53
N ILE A 131 12.86 -4.19 -15.99
CA ILE A 131 13.05 -3.27 -17.12
C ILE A 131 12.36 -3.80 -18.37
N ILE A 132 12.44 -5.09 -18.66
CA ILE A 132 11.82 -5.65 -19.86
C ILE A 132 10.29 -5.51 -19.84
N SER A 133 9.63 -5.69 -18.70
CA SER A 133 8.19 -5.47 -18.56
C SER A 133 7.83 -4.00 -18.80
N LEU A 134 8.64 -3.07 -18.30
CA LEU A 134 8.45 -1.64 -18.55
C LEU A 134 8.65 -1.27 -20.03
N LEU A 135 9.67 -1.83 -20.68
CA LEU A 135 9.90 -1.64 -22.11
C LEU A 135 8.76 -2.22 -22.94
N ASN A 136 8.21 -3.38 -22.56
CA ASN A 136 7.05 -3.98 -23.23
C ASN A 136 5.82 -3.06 -23.13
N ILE A 137 5.59 -2.39 -22.00
CA ILE A 137 4.51 -1.39 -21.87
C ILE A 137 4.75 -0.22 -22.82
N TYR A 138 5.98 0.25 -22.95
CA TYR A 138 6.32 1.36 -23.84
C TYR A 138 6.16 1.01 -25.33
N PHE A 139 6.63 -0.18 -25.74
CA PHE A 139 6.59 -0.66 -27.12
C PHE A 139 5.24 -1.30 -27.51
N ASP A 140 4.32 -1.47 -26.57
CA ASP A 140 2.96 -1.92 -26.87
C ASP A 140 2.26 -0.95 -27.83
N ARG A 141 1.25 -1.46 -28.56
CA ARG A 141 0.50 -0.70 -29.57
C ARG A 141 0.03 0.67 -29.08
N TYR A 142 -0.45 0.74 -27.84
CA TYR A 142 -0.94 1.99 -27.26
C TYR A 142 0.12 2.69 -26.40
N GLY A 143 1.14 1.99 -25.90
CA GLY A 143 2.35 2.58 -25.35
C GLY A 143 2.15 3.60 -24.20
N VAL A 144 3.20 4.38 -23.96
CA VAL A 144 3.24 5.46 -22.95
C VAL A 144 3.41 6.82 -23.63
N ASP A 145 2.65 7.81 -23.17
CA ASP A 145 2.87 9.23 -23.45
C ASP A 145 3.98 9.79 -22.53
N LEU A 146 5.13 10.11 -23.11
CA LEU A 146 6.27 10.70 -22.40
C LEU A 146 6.26 12.24 -22.41
N GLU A 147 5.35 12.86 -23.18
CA GLU A 147 5.30 14.31 -23.40
C GLU A 147 3.90 14.90 -23.07
N PRO A 148 3.27 14.56 -21.92
CA PRO A 148 2.05 15.24 -21.52
C PRO A 148 2.35 16.72 -21.20
N GLU A 149 1.35 17.58 -21.35
CA GLU A 149 1.47 19.05 -21.39
C GLU A 149 2.20 19.71 -20.19
N TYR A 150 2.18 19.06 -19.02
CA TYR A 150 2.82 19.53 -17.79
C TYR A 150 4.26 19.03 -17.61
N GLN A 151 4.70 18.04 -18.39
CA GLN A 151 6.08 17.54 -18.34
C GLN A 151 7.05 18.50 -19.01
N ARG A 152 8.29 18.54 -18.51
CA ARG A 152 9.42 19.21 -19.18
C ARG A 152 10.02 18.33 -20.25
N GLY A 153 10.78 18.90 -21.19
CA GLY A 153 11.54 18.15 -22.19
C GLY A 153 12.58 17.18 -21.61
N ASN A 154 13.23 16.41 -22.47
CA ASN A 154 14.39 15.58 -22.09
C ASN A 154 15.59 16.50 -21.81
N VAL A 155 16.06 16.53 -20.56
CA VAL A 155 17.12 17.43 -20.09
C VAL A 155 18.34 16.68 -19.58
N TRP A 156 18.31 15.34 -19.60
CA TRP A 156 19.45 14.55 -19.17
C TRP A 156 20.58 14.59 -20.19
N THR A 157 21.75 14.93 -19.68
CA THR A 157 23.03 14.85 -20.39
C THR A 157 23.41 13.39 -20.68
N PRO A 158 24.26 13.11 -21.68
CA PRO A 158 24.79 11.77 -21.92
C PRO A 158 25.40 11.12 -20.67
N GLU A 159 26.11 11.90 -19.85
CA GLU A 159 26.75 11.43 -18.61
C GLU A 159 25.73 10.96 -17.57
N GLN A 160 24.59 11.66 -17.44
CA GLN A 160 23.50 11.25 -16.56
C GLN A 160 22.83 9.96 -17.06
N LYS A 161 22.68 9.80 -18.38
CA LYS A 161 22.15 8.57 -18.98
C LYS A 161 23.10 7.40 -18.73
N GLU A 162 24.40 7.57 -18.95
CA GLU A 162 25.41 6.55 -18.64
C GLU A 162 25.45 6.20 -17.15
N SER A 163 25.34 7.20 -16.27
CA SER A 163 25.28 6.98 -14.82
C SER A 163 24.09 6.13 -14.40
N LEU A 164 22.93 6.26 -15.06
CA LEU A 164 21.79 5.38 -14.83
C LEU A 164 22.13 3.93 -15.19
N ILE A 165 22.76 3.71 -16.34
CA ILE A 165 23.16 2.38 -16.80
C ILE A 165 24.21 1.77 -15.87
N ASP A 166 25.17 2.56 -15.38
CA ASP A 166 26.16 2.14 -14.39
C ASP A 166 25.49 1.66 -13.09
N SER A 167 24.49 2.39 -12.57
CA SER A 167 23.72 1.98 -11.39
C SER A 167 23.02 0.64 -11.57
N ILE A 168 22.42 0.38 -12.74
CA ILE A 168 21.76 -0.89 -13.06
C ILE A 168 22.75 -2.05 -12.98
N PHE A 169 23.92 -1.92 -13.62
CA PHE A 169 24.95 -2.96 -13.58
C PHE A 169 25.61 -3.13 -12.21
N LYS A 170 25.48 -2.15 -11.31
CA LYS A 170 25.95 -2.21 -9.91
C LYS A 170 24.87 -2.60 -8.90
N ASN A 171 23.65 -2.89 -9.33
CA ASN A 171 22.50 -3.16 -8.45
C ASN A 171 22.18 -2.01 -7.48
N VAL A 172 22.37 -0.77 -7.91
CA VAL A 172 22.03 0.44 -7.15
C VAL A 172 20.64 0.91 -7.55
N ASP A 173 19.80 1.23 -6.56
CA ASP A 173 18.44 1.74 -6.80
C ASP A 173 18.44 2.96 -7.73
N ILE A 174 17.59 2.90 -8.76
CA ILE A 174 17.41 3.94 -9.78
C ILE A 174 16.13 4.75 -9.56
N GLY A 175 15.43 4.52 -8.44
CA GLY A 175 14.19 5.18 -8.07
C GLY A 175 12.97 4.67 -8.83
N LYS A 176 11.81 5.27 -8.54
CA LYS A 176 10.49 4.80 -9.02
C LYS A 176 10.08 5.34 -10.38
N ILE A 177 9.43 4.54 -11.22
CA ILE A 177 8.72 5.05 -12.41
C ILE A 177 7.23 5.17 -12.06
N ALA A 178 6.64 6.36 -12.20
CA ALA A 178 5.22 6.59 -11.91
C ALA A 178 4.43 6.86 -13.20
N ILE A 179 3.37 6.10 -13.41
CA ILE A 179 2.57 6.12 -14.63
C ILE A 179 1.09 6.18 -14.28
N ILE A 180 0.33 6.93 -15.08
CA ILE A 180 -1.12 6.96 -15.03
C ILE A 180 -1.64 6.05 -16.14
N LYS A 181 -2.49 5.09 -15.79
CA LYS A 181 -3.28 4.35 -16.76
C LYS A 181 -4.53 5.15 -17.10
N ARG A 182 -4.68 5.47 -18.38
CA ARG A 182 -5.84 6.19 -18.93
C ARG A 182 -7.00 5.21 -19.17
N PRO A 183 -8.25 5.68 -19.23
CA PRO A 183 -9.40 4.80 -19.38
C PRO A 183 -9.46 4.19 -20.79
N TRP A 184 -10.03 2.99 -20.86
CA TRP A 184 -10.45 2.39 -22.12
C TRP A 184 -11.68 3.12 -22.68
N GLY A 185 -11.86 3.08 -23.99
CA GLY A 185 -13.06 3.54 -24.66
C GLY A 185 -14.29 2.67 -24.31
N PRO A 186 -15.49 3.11 -24.71
CA PRO A 186 -16.76 2.48 -24.30
C PRO A 186 -16.87 0.99 -24.66
N ASP A 187 -16.19 0.55 -25.72
CA ASP A 187 -16.18 -0.83 -26.22
C ASP A 187 -15.04 -1.69 -25.64
N GLY A 188 -14.15 -1.10 -24.85
CA GLY A 188 -13.02 -1.78 -24.22
C GLY A 188 -11.87 -2.17 -25.17
N ASN A 189 -11.96 -1.86 -26.46
CA ASN A 189 -10.99 -2.35 -27.46
C ASN A 189 -9.89 -1.34 -27.77
N VAL A 190 -10.19 -0.05 -27.63
CA VAL A 190 -9.25 1.06 -27.88
C VAL A 190 -9.24 2.00 -26.68
N PRO A 191 -8.10 2.56 -26.27
CA PRO A 191 -8.10 3.54 -25.20
C PRO A 191 -8.83 4.82 -25.62
N LEU A 192 -9.35 5.56 -24.65
CA LEU A 192 -10.05 6.83 -24.90
C LEU A 192 -9.13 7.90 -25.52
N THR A 193 -7.81 7.71 -25.35
CA THR A 193 -6.75 8.57 -25.90
C THR A 193 -5.77 7.73 -26.72
N PRO A 194 -4.98 8.33 -27.64
CA PRO A 194 -4.04 7.59 -28.48
C PRO A 194 -3.01 6.76 -27.71
N LYS A 195 -2.63 7.22 -26.51
CA LYS A 195 -1.77 6.50 -25.57
C LYS A 195 -2.57 5.94 -24.40
N LEU A 196 -2.33 4.69 -24.02
CA LEU A 196 -3.00 4.05 -22.87
C LEU A 196 -2.40 4.50 -21.54
N TYR A 197 -1.10 4.79 -21.54
CA TYR A 197 -0.38 5.20 -20.35
C TYR A 197 0.15 6.63 -20.50
N GLU A 198 0.29 7.34 -19.39
CA GLU A 198 0.83 8.70 -19.31
C GLU A 198 1.92 8.77 -18.25
N MET A 199 3.08 9.33 -18.61
CA MET A 199 4.21 9.48 -17.71
C MET A 199 3.98 10.59 -16.68
N LEU A 200 4.04 10.25 -15.40
CA LEU A 200 3.89 11.20 -14.30
C LEU A 200 5.22 11.53 -13.61
N ASP A 201 6.07 10.53 -13.36
CA ASP A 201 7.43 10.70 -12.81
C ASP A 201 8.38 9.64 -13.37
N GLY A 202 9.65 10.01 -13.58
CA GLY A 202 10.67 9.11 -14.11
C GLY A 202 10.83 9.14 -15.62
N LYS A 203 10.29 10.15 -16.30
CA LYS A 203 10.46 10.38 -17.75
C LYS A 203 11.90 10.18 -18.22
N GLN A 204 12.84 10.93 -17.62
CA GLN A 204 14.24 10.92 -18.04
C GLN A 204 14.89 9.53 -17.91
N ARG A 205 14.51 8.79 -16.85
CA ARG A 205 14.96 7.43 -16.62
C ARG A 205 14.41 6.47 -17.65
N LEU A 206 13.10 6.47 -17.89
CA LEU A 206 12.50 5.62 -18.91
C LEU A 206 13.08 5.94 -20.31
N THR A 207 13.25 7.22 -20.64
CA THR A 207 13.89 7.61 -21.90
C THR A 207 15.31 7.07 -22.03
N ALA A 208 16.15 7.18 -20.98
CA ALA A 208 17.50 6.62 -20.98
C ALA A 208 17.50 5.08 -21.13
N LEU A 209 16.57 4.37 -20.48
CA LEU A 209 16.41 2.92 -20.64
C LEU A 209 16.05 2.53 -22.08
N ILE A 210 15.09 3.25 -22.69
CA ILE A 210 14.67 3.03 -24.08
C ILE A 210 15.83 3.31 -25.04
N GLU A 211 16.51 4.45 -24.86
CA GLU A 211 17.63 4.85 -25.70
C GLU A 211 18.79 3.85 -25.62
N PHE A 212 19.14 3.35 -24.43
CA PHE A 212 20.17 2.33 -24.28
C PHE A 212 19.75 1.02 -24.97
N PHE A 213 18.55 0.52 -24.65
CA PHE A 213 18.02 -0.72 -25.21
C PHE A 213 17.92 -0.71 -26.75
N THR A 214 17.62 0.46 -27.33
CA THR A 214 17.53 0.65 -28.79
C THR A 214 18.85 1.06 -29.44
N GLY A 215 19.95 1.09 -28.69
CA GLY A 215 21.29 1.35 -29.21
C GLY A 215 21.56 2.81 -29.59
N ARG A 216 20.90 3.78 -28.94
CA ARG A 216 21.07 5.23 -29.20
C ARG A 216 22.30 5.83 -28.55
N PHE A 217 22.81 5.20 -27.49
CA PHE A 217 24.09 5.54 -26.88
C PHE A 217 24.77 4.28 -26.34
N SER A 218 26.09 4.37 -26.12
CA SER A 218 26.90 3.29 -25.57
C SER A 218 27.14 3.48 -24.08
N TYR A 219 27.34 2.39 -23.33
CA TYR A 219 27.86 2.42 -21.97
C TYR A 219 29.21 1.71 -21.95
N LYS A 220 30.26 2.40 -21.49
CA LYS A 220 31.65 1.90 -21.51
C LYS A 220 32.07 1.40 -22.90
N GLY A 221 31.68 2.14 -23.95
CA GLY A 221 31.99 1.85 -25.35
C GLY A 221 31.22 0.67 -25.96
N LYS A 222 30.21 0.12 -25.27
CA LYS A 222 29.35 -0.96 -25.80
C LYS A 222 27.91 -0.49 -25.96
N TYR A 223 27.32 -0.73 -27.12
CA TYR A 223 25.87 -0.60 -27.27
C TYR A 223 25.17 -1.83 -26.70
N TYR A 224 23.85 -1.73 -26.45
CA TYR A 224 23.08 -2.85 -25.92
C TYR A 224 23.23 -4.14 -26.75
N ASN A 225 23.29 -4.02 -28.08
CA ASN A 225 23.46 -5.18 -28.97
C ASN A 225 24.83 -5.86 -28.85
N ASP A 226 25.86 -5.13 -28.42
CA ASP A 226 27.23 -5.64 -28.25
C ASP A 226 27.45 -6.30 -26.87
N LEU A 227 26.46 -6.21 -25.98
CA LEU A 227 26.54 -6.79 -24.65
C LEU A 227 26.56 -8.32 -24.69
N HIS A 228 27.28 -8.92 -23.74
CA HIS A 228 27.24 -10.35 -23.50
C HIS A 228 25.81 -10.76 -23.09
N PRO A 229 25.33 -11.99 -23.43
CA PRO A 229 23.99 -12.43 -23.05
C PRO A 229 23.67 -12.32 -21.55
N SER A 230 24.65 -12.52 -20.67
CA SER A 230 24.47 -12.33 -19.22
C SER A 230 24.13 -10.88 -18.88
N ASP A 231 24.81 -9.92 -19.50
CA ASP A 231 24.65 -8.49 -19.23
C ASP A 231 23.31 -8.00 -19.78
N LYS A 232 22.89 -8.52 -20.94
CA LYS A 232 21.53 -8.30 -21.47
C LYS A 232 20.47 -8.81 -20.51
N ASN A 233 20.66 -10.00 -19.93
CA ASN A 233 19.73 -10.56 -18.96
C ASN A 233 19.73 -9.75 -17.66
N HIS A 234 20.91 -9.35 -17.15
CA HIS A 234 21.03 -8.48 -15.99
C HIS A 234 20.25 -7.18 -16.18
N PHE A 235 20.46 -6.50 -17.31
CA PHE A 235 19.72 -5.28 -17.65
C PHE A 235 18.21 -5.54 -17.74
N LYS A 236 17.77 -6.53 -18.54
CA LYS A 236 16.33 -6.80 -18.74
C LYS A 236 15.59 -7.12 -17.44
N TYR A 237 16.21 -7.92 -16.58
CA TYR A 237 15.57 -8.43 -15.35
C TYR A 237 15.94 -7.64 -14.09
N TYR A 238 16.64 -6.51 -14.25
CA TYR A 238 16.83 -5.56 -13.15
C TYR A 238 15.47 -5.06 -12.65
N SER A 239 15.23 -5.18 -11.35
CA SER A 239 13.96 -4.82 -10.71
C SER A 239 13.98 -3.37 -10.24
N LEU A 240 12.91 -2.62 -10.54
CA LEU A 240 12.72 -1.23 -10.17
C LEU A 240 11.33 -0.99 -9.58
N SER A 241 11.24 0.04 -8.74
CA SER A 241 9.98 0.48 -8.16
C SER A 241 9.08 1.09 -9.23
N TYR A 242 7.85 0.61 -9.29
CA TYR A 242 6.83 1.02 -10.25
C TYR A 242 5.57 1.46 -9.50
N ALA A 243 5.07 2.65 -9.81
CA ALA A 243 3.86 3.20 -9.22
C ALA A 243 2.82 3.44 -10.31
N GLU A 244 1.66 2.80 -10.19
CA GLU A 244 0.55 2.97 -11.13
C GLU A 244 -0.66 3.56 -10.43
N THR A 245 -1.30 4.52 -11.08
CA THR A 245 -2.60 5.06 -10.68
C THR A 245 -3.52 5.10 -11.89
N ASN A 246 -4.82 5.25 -11.66
CA ASN A 246 -5.82 5.25 -12.72
C ASN A 246 -6.53 6.60 -12.77
N ASN A 247 -6.83 7.08 -13.97
CA ASN A 247 -7.85 8.10 -14.22
C ASN A 247 -7.74 9.41 -13.39
N LEU A 248 -6.53 9.95 -13.21
CA LEU A 248 -6.38 11.25 -12.54
C LEU A 248 -6.98 12.41 -13.37
N THR A 249 -7.59 13.37 -12.68
CA THR A 249 -8.01 14.65 -13.27
C THR A 249 -6.79 15.52 -13.62
N LYS A 250 -6.99 16.58 -14.42
CA LYS A 250 -5.91 17.54 -14.74
C LYS A 250 -5.38 18.23 -13.48
N GLU A 251 -6.27 18.73 -12.62
CA GLU A 251 -5.93 19.28 -11.30
C GLU A 251 -5.01 18.33 -10.51
N GLN A 252 -5.41 17.06 -10.38
CA GLN A 252 -4.68 16.06 -9.62
C GLN A 252 -3.27 15.82 -10.20
N LYS A 253 -3.17 15.74 -11.53
CA LYS A 253 -1.87 15.58 -12.22
C LYS A 253 -0.94 16.75 -11.93
N TYR A 254 -1.43 17.98 -12.06
CA TYR A 254 -0.63 19.18 -11.87
C TYR A 254 -0.22 19.34 -10.40
N ARG A 255 -1.16 19.19 -9.47
CA ARG A 255 -0.90 19.24 -8.03
C ARG A 255 0.14 18.20 -7.61
N TYR A 256 0.04 16.96 -8.13
CA TYR A 256 1.00 15.91 -7.82
C TYR A 256 2.38 16.19 -8.43
N PHE A 257 2.44 16.63 -9.69
CA PHE A 257 3.69 17.00 -10.36
C PHE A 257 4.44 18.11 -9.60
N LEU A 258 3.73 19.15 -9.14
CA LEU A 258 4.32 20.24 -8.37
C LEU A 258 4.89 19.78 -7.03
N LYS A 259 4.18 18.88 -6.32
CA LYS A 259 4.64 18.33 -5.03
C LYS A 259 5.90 17.47 -5.18
N LEU A 260 5.96 16.61 -6.20
CA LEU A 260 7.08 15.68 -6.41
C LEU A 260 8.38 16.36 -6.85
N ASN A 261 8.30 17.39 -7.69
CA ASN A 261 9.49 18.00 -8.30
C ASN A 261 10.25 18.98 -7.39
N THR A 262 9.98 18.94 -6.09
CA THR A 262 10.75 19.68 -5.07
C THR A 262 12.06 18.99 -4.66
N THR A 263 12.26 17.72 -5.02
CA THR A 263 13.34 16.85 -4.48
C THR A 263 14.27 16.19 -5.51
N GLY A 264 14.25 16.61 -6.79
CA GLY A 264 15.09 16.03 -7.87
C GLY A 264 16.02 17.03 -8.56
N THR A 265 16.53 16.71 -9.76
CA THR A 265 17.15 17.73 -10.63
C THR A 265 16.15 18.87 -10.79
N PRO A 266 16.46 20.08 -10.28
CA PRO A 266 15.49 21.15 -10.19
C PRO A 266 14.80 21.34 -11.54
N VAL A 267 13.47 21.36 -11.50
CA VAL A 267 12.71 21.82 -12.66
C VAL A 267 12.92 23.32 -12.74
N ASP A 268 13.13 23.81 -13.96
CA ASP A 268 13.30 25.23 -14.21
C ASP A 268 12.14 26.03 -13.57
N PRO A 269 12.42 27.11 -12.81
CA PRO A 269 11.39 27.87 -12.11
C PRO A 269 10.26 28.37 -13.03
N ALA A 270 10.58 28.81 -14.26
CA ALA A 270 9.57 29.28 -15.20
C ALA A 270 8.64 28.14 -15.66
N HIS A 271 9.17 26.91 -15.80
CA HIS A 271 8.33 25.73 -16.05
C HIS A 271 7.42 25.40 -14.88
N MET A 272 7.90 25.54 -13.63
CA MET A 272 7.09 25.32 -12.43
C MET A 272 5.96 26.35 -12.32
N GLU A 273 6.24 27.63 -12.61
CA GLU A 273 5.24 28.70 -12.66
C GLU A 273 4.18 28.43 -13.73
N ARG A 274 4.59 27.96 -14.92
CA ARG A 274 3.65 27.58 -15.98
C ARG A 274 2.69 26.48 -15.53
N VAL A 275 3.20 25.42 -14.88
CA VAL A 275 2.34 24.31 -14.37
C VAL A 275 1.46 24.79 -13.21
N ALA A 276 1.95 25.70 -12.37
CA ALA A 276 1.13 26.33 -11.33
C ALA A 276 -0.02 27.16 -11.91
N GLY A 277 0.23 27.89 -13.01
CA GLY A 277 -0.83 28.57 -13.77
C GLY A 277 -1.88 27.61 -14.32
N MET A 278 -1.45 26.49 -14.91
CA MET A 278 -2.36 25.43 -15.39
C MET A 278 -3.21 24.84 -14.26
N LEU A 279 -2.65 24.69 -13.05
CA LEU A 279 -3.40 24.25 -11.87
C LEU A 279 -4.46 25.27 -11.46
N GLN A 280 -4.11 26.56 -11.43
CA GLN A 280 -5.05 27.61 -11.07
C GLN A 280 -6.23 27.69 -12.04
N GLU A 281 -5.97 27.61 -13.35
CA GLU A 281 -7.01 27.57 -14.39
C GLU A 281 -7.96 26.37 -14.26
N GLU A 282 -7.48 25.22 -13.80
CA GLU A 282 -8.33 24.04 -13.60
C GLU A 282 -9.12 24.07 -12.29
N ILE A 283 -8.64 24.80 -11.26
CA ILE A 283 -9.37 25.00 -10.00
C ILE A 283 -10.52 26.01 -10.17
N GLU A 284 -10.37 26.98 -11.08
CA GLU A 284 -11.36 28.04 -11.32
C GLU A 284 -12.51 27.63 -12.26
N LYS A 285 -12.42 26.46 -12.92
CA LYS A 285 -13.45 25.90 -13.81
C LYS A 285 -14.50 25.09 -13.04
#